data_AF-A0A1V2RC08-F1
#
_entry.id   AF-A0A1V2RC08-F1
#
_cell.length_a   1.000
_cell.length_b   1.000
_cell.length_c   1.000
_cell.angle_alpha   90.00
_cell.angle_beta   90.00
_cell.angle_gamma   90.00
#
_symmetry.space_group_name_H-M   'P 1'
#
loop_
_entity.id
_entity.type
_entity.pdbx_description
1 polymer ?
#
loop_
_entity_poly.entity_id
_entity_poly.type
_entity_poly.pdbx_seq_one_letter_code
_entity_poly.pdbx_strand_id
1 'polypeptide(L)'
;MPADADRVALHLYVWLYLAVLPETLRYHAERGIDRARSWETLATLGPMMAEHRAVHGLGGIGRFGQWCPPLKFRGAEYRLGRLEYDRGRGELPDGTAGFLLHVHVPSGAPLSPEACDVSIDLALEFFGRHFPDEPVSYLVCHSWLLDPQITEYLPERSNIVRFLRRFELRPLLPDDREHADGDMLEYIFGRPSQNGPVTANFLTELPQDTALRRAYTAHLRSGRHWHARTGRIVF
;
A
#
# COMPACT_ATOMS: atom_id res chain seq x y z
N MET A 1 -7.46 -8.23 -15.04
CA MET A 1 -7.49 -7.90 -16.49
C MET A 1 -6.79 -9.02 -17.24
N PRO A 2 -7.38 -9.55 -18.32
CA PRO A 2 -6.76 -10.60 -19.14
C PRO A 2 -5.38 -10.19 -19.70
N ALA A 3 -4.53 -11.18 -20.00
CA ALA A 3 -3.19 -10.93 -20.52
C ALA A 3 -3.19 -10.35 -21.95
N ASP A 4 -4.26 -10.60 -22.72
CA ASP A 4 -4.51 -10.15 -24.09
C ASP A 4 -5.32 -8.84 -24.17
N ALA A 5 -5.52 -8.15 -23.04
CA ALA A 5 -6.24 -6.88 -23.01
C ALA A 5 -5.63 -5.85 -23.98
N ASP A 6 -6.45 -5.36 -24.90
CA ASP A 6 -6.04 -4.34 -25.86
C ASP A 6 -5.80 -2.96 -25.19
N ARG A 7 -5.34 -2.00 -25.98
CA ARG A 7 -5.03 -0.65 -25.48
C ARG A 7 -6.26 0.04 -24.89
N VAL A 8 -7.47 -0.23 -25.38
CA VAL A 8 -8.70 0.38 -24.86
C VAL A 8 -9.03 -0.22 -23.50
N ALA A 9 -8.95 -1.54 -23.38
CA ALA A 9 -9.20 -2.27 -22.16
C ALA A 9 -8.23 -1.86 -21.02
N LEU A 10 -6.96 -1.61 -21.34
CA LEU A 10 -5.97 -1.10 -20.37
C LEU A 10 -6.21 0.35 -19.92
N HIS A 11 -7.05 1.12 -20.62
CA HIS A 11 -7.41 2.49 -20.21
C HIS A 11 -8.81 2.58 -19.61
N LEU A 12 -9.55 1.46 -19.52
CA LEU A 12 -10.92 1.44 -18.99
C LEU A 12 -11.04 2.17 -17.64
N TYR A 13 -10.15 1.87 -16.70
CA TYR A 13 -10.17 2.50 -15.39
C TYR A 13 -9.74 3.97 -15.43
N VAL A 14 -8.87 4.37 -16.37
CA VAL A 14 -8.53 5.78 -16.58
C VAL A 14 -9.79 6.55 -16.96
N TRP A 15 -10.56 6.03 -17.93
CA TRP A 15 -11.83 6.64 -18.35
C TRP A 15 -12.85 6.68 -17.22
N LEU A 16 -12.96 5.59 -16.45
CA LEU A 16 -13.84 5.52 -15.29
C LEU A 16 -13.49 6.61 -14.25
N TYR A 17 -12.22 6.75 -13.90
CA TYR A 17 -11.77 7.73 -12.92
C TYR A 17 -11.97 9.16 -13.39
N LEU A 18 -11.73 9.45 -14.67
CA LEU A 18 -12.03 10.76 -15.24
C LEU A 18 -13.53 11.05 -15.26
N ALA A 19 -14.37 10.04 -15.53
CA ALA A 19 -15.82 10.19 -15.56
C ALA A 19 -16.42 10.47 -14.17
N VAL A 20 -15.89 9.84 -13.11
CA VAL A 20 -16.37 10.06 -11.73
C VAL A 20 -15.74 11.26 -11.03
N LEU A 21 -14.65 11.82 -11.57
CA LEU A 21 -13.90 12.92 -10.96
C LEU A 21 -14.78 14.12 -10.52
N PRO A 22 -15.74 14.63 -11.32
CA PRO A 22 -16.59 15.73 -10.89
C PRO A 22 -17.43 15.39 -9.64
N GLU A 23 -17.91 14.15 -9.57
CA GLU A 23 -18.71 13.66 -8.45
C GLU A 23 -17.88 13.49 -7.19
N THR A 24 -16.66 12.96 -7.31
CA THR A 24 -15.72 12.87 -6.18
C THR A 24 -15.35 14.25 -5.63
N LEU A 25 -15.13 15.23 -6.52
CA LEU A 25 -14.85 16.61 -6.11
C LEU A 25 -16.04 17.27 -5.40
N ARG A 26 -17.27 17.00 -5.86
CA ARG A 26 -18.49 17.45 -5.18
C ARG A 26 -18.60 16.84 -3.79
N TYR A 27 -18.39 15.53 -3.67
CA TYR A 27 -18.39 14.82 -2.39
C TYR A 27 -17.34 15.39 -1.42
N HIS A 28 -16.13 15.68 -1.89
CA HIS A 28 -15.10 16.32 -1.07
C HIS A 28 -15.53 17.70 -0.57
N ALA A 29 -16.12 18.52 -1.44
CA ALA A 29 -16.61 19.85 -1.05
C ALA A 29 -17.73 19.78 0.01
N GLU A 30 -18.64 18.80 -0.11
CA GLU A 30 -19.71 18.55 0.88
C GLU A 30 -19.16 18.11 2.24
N ARG A 31 -18.02 17.42 2.26
CA ARG A 31 -17.26 17.09 3.47
C ARG A 31 -16.37 18.24 3.99
N GLY A 32 -16.41 19.40 3.33
CA GLY A 32 -15.60 20.57 3.67
C GLY A 32 -14.10 20.39 3.37
N ILE A 33 -13.73 19.42 2.54
CA ILE A 33 -12.35 19.18 2.12
C ILE A 33 -11.99 20.20 1.05
N ASP A 34 -10.89 20.91 1.25
CA ASP A 34 -10.48 21.94 0.30
C ASP A 34 -10.03 21.35 -1.05
N ARG A 35 -10.06 22.22 -2.07
CA ARG A 35 -9.74 21.83 -3.45
C ARG A 35 -8.28 21.38 -3.60
N ALA A 36 -7.34 21.99 -2.89
CA ALA A 36 -5.92 21.63 -3.00
C ALA A 36 -5.69 20.20 -2.47
N ARG A 37 -6.27 19.87 -1.30
CA ARG A 37 -6.23 18.52 -0.73
C ARG A 37 -6.88 17.48 -1.63
N SER A 38 -8.01 17.83 -2.24
CA SER A 38 -8.69 16.97 -3.21
C SER A 38 -7.77 16.64 -4.41
N TRP A 39 -7.10 17.65 -4.97
CA TRP A 39 -6.18 17.43 -6.09
C TRP A 39 -4.93 16.66 -5.69
N GLU A 40 -4.36 16.88 -4.50
CA GLU A 40 -3.23 16.08 -4.02
C GLU A 40 -3.55 14.59 -3.96
N THR A 41 -4.77 14.24 -3.53
CA THR A 41 -5.25 12.86 -3.47
C THR A 41 -5.54 12.30 -4.87
N LEU A 42 -6.26 13.05 -5.70
CA LEU A 42 -6.76 12.57 -7.00
C LEU A 42 -5.71 12.62 -8.12
N ALA A 43 -4.63 13.40 -7.95
CA ALA A 43 -3.50 13.46 -8.88
C ALA A 43 -2.71 12.14 -8.97
N THR A 44 -3.03 11.12 -8.15
CA THR A 44 -2.40 9.80 -8.19
C THR A 44 -2.50 9.10 -9.56
N LEU A 45 -3.50 9.46 -10.39
CA LEU A 45 -3.73 8.80 -11.68
C LEU A 45 -2.49 8.84 -12.59
N GLY A 46 -1.77 9.97 -12.61
CA GLY A 46 -0.54 10.12 -13.38
C GLY A 46 0.57 9.16 -12.92
N PRO A 47 0.99 9.21 -11.64
CA PRO A 47 1.90 8.24 -11.04
C PRO A 47 1.50 6.78 -11.27
N MET A 48 0.23 6.41 -11.09
CA MET A 48 -0.25 5.05 -11.34
C MET A 48 -0.03 4.60 -12.79
N MET A 49 -0.33 5.47 -13.76
CA MET A 49 -0.09 5.18 -15.18
C MET A 49 1.40 5.06 -15.51
N ALA A 50 2.24 5.87 -14.87
CA ALA A 50 3.68 5.83 -15.03
C ALA A 50 4.28 4.53 -14.46
N GLU A 51 3.84 4.13 -13.27
CA GLU A 51 4.25 2.89 -12.61
C GLU A 51 3.81 1.66 -13.42
N HIS A 52 2.54 1.59 -13.85
CA HIS A 52 2.06 0.51 -14.70
C HIS A 52 2.89 0.36 -15.99
N ARG A 53 3.28 1.49 -16.61
CA ARG A 53 4.14 1.47 -17.79
C ARG A 53 5.56 1.00 -17.46
N ALA A 54 6.13 1.42 -16.33
CA ALA A 54 7.46 1.02 -15.92
C ALA A 54 7.53 -0.49 -15.61
N VAL A 55 6.51 -1.04 -14.95
CA VAL A 55 6.45 -2.46 -14.54
C VAL A 55 6.09 -3.39 -15.70
N HIS A 56 5.10 -3.01 -16.52
CA HIS A 56 4.56 -3.91 -17.56
C HIS A 56 4.96 -3.54 -18.99
N GLY A 57 5.59 -2.38 -19.22
CA GLY A 57 5.91 -1.87 -20.56
C GLY A 57 4.68 -1.37 -21.35
N LEU A 58 3.51 -1.32 -20.72
CA LEU A 58 2.23 -1.01 -21.37
C LEU A 58 1.63 0.29 -20.82
N GLY A 59 1.08 1.13 -21.70
CA GLY A 59 0.30 2.30 -21.27
C GLY A 59 -1.08 1.91 -20.76
N GLY A 60 -1.54 2.57 -19.71
CA GLY A 60 -2.84 2.36 -19.09
C GLY A 60 -2.71 2.15 -17.58
N ILE A 61 -3.76 1.62 -16.98
CA ILE A 61 -3.76 1.06 -15.61
C ILE A 61 -4.56 -0.24 -15.64
N GLY A 62 -4.02 -1.29 -15.03
CA GLY A 62 -4.63 -2.60 -15.07
C GLY A 62 -3.71 -3.64 -14.45
N ARG A 63 -4.10 -4.91 -14.61
CA ARG A 63 -3.36 -6.06 -14.05
C ARG A 63 -3.00 -5.88 -12.58
N PHE A 64 -3.93 -5.30 -11.82
CA PHE A 64 -3.77 -5.09 -10.39
C PHE A 64 -3.67 -6.46 -9.70
N GLY A 65 -2.47 -6.98 -9.51
CA GLY A 65 -2.24 -8.18 -8.70
C GLY A 65 -2.42 -7.89 -7.21
N GLN A 66 -2.20 -6.64 -6.82
CA GLN A 66 -2.04 -6.19 -5.44
C GLN A 66 -2.96 -5.02 -5.05
N TRP A 67 -3.45 -4.25 -6.04
CA TRP A 67 -4.20 -3.02 -5.80
C TRP A 67 -5.70 -3.20 -6.07
N CYS A 68 -6.53 -2.86 -5.08
CA CYS A 68 -7.93 -2.56 -5.34
C CYS A 68 -7.99 -1.28 -6.22
N PRO A 69 -8.95 -1.13 -7.16
CA PRO A 69 -9.23 0.16 -7.79
C PRO A 69 -9.17 1.30 -6.74
N PRO A 70 -8.28 2.31 -6.88
CA PRO A 70 -8.05 3.33 -5.86
C PRO A 70 -9.34 3.87 -5.29
N LEU A 71 -9.52 3.68 -3.98
CA LEU A 71 -10.68 4.12 -3.23
C LEU A 71 -10.75 5.66 -3.17
N LYS A 72 -9.67 6.33 -3.56
CA LYS A 72 -9.54 7.78 -3.75
C LYS A 72 -10.65 8.35 -4.63
N PHE A 73 -10.98 7.68 -5.73
CA PHE A 73 -12.04 8.14 -6.64
C PHE A 73 -13.46 7.92 -6.10
N ARG A 74 -13.60 7.25 -4.95
CA ARG A 74 -14.85 7.12 -4.19
C ARG A 74 -14.87 8.01 -2.94
N GLY A 75 -13.84 8.83 -2.70
CA GLY A 75 -13.73 9.65 -1.49
C GLY A 75 -13.55 8.83 -0.21
N ALA A 76 -12.96 7.64 -0.32
CA ALA A 76 -12.70 6.76 0.82
C ALA A 76 -11.22 6.72 1.21
N GLU A 77 -10.31 7.20 0.35
CA GLU A 77 -8.88 7.17 0.57
C GLU A 77 -8.22 8.53 0.28
N TYR A 78 -7.27 8.92 1.14
CA TYR A 78 -6.62 10.23 1.11
C TYR A 78 -5.12 10.11 1.28
N ARG A 79 -4.37 10.93 0.54
CA ARG A 79 -2.93 11.09 0.76
C ARG A 79 -2.69 12.23 1.74
N LEU A 80 -2.02 11.93 2.85
CA LEU A 80 -1.81 12.87 3.95
C LEU A 80 -0.34 12.83 4.36
N GLY A 81 0.50 13.58 3.65
CA GLY A 81 1.96 13.56 3.85
C GLY A 81 2.61 12.34 3.19
N ARG A 82 3.36 11.54 3.97
CA ARG A 82 4.10 10.38 3.43
C ARG A 82 3.21 9.17 3.16
N LEU A 83 2.16 8.96 3.94
CA LEU A 83 1.30 7.78 3.86
C LEU A 83 -0.05 8.14 3.22
N GLU A 84 -0.78 7.09 2.86
CA GLU A 84 -2.14 7.19 2.38
C GLU A 84 -3.04 6.35 3.28
N TYR A 85 -4.29 6.77 3.41
CA TYR A 85 -5.22 6.22 4.39
C TYR A 85 -6.57 5.98 3.75
N ASP A 86 -7.12 4.77 3.83
CA ASP A 86 -8.53 4.52 3.52
C ASP A 86 -9.35 4.17 4.75
N ARG A 87 -10.61 4.63 4.74
CA ARG A 87 -11.56 4.42 5.83
C ARG A 87 -12.08 2.99 5.80
N GLY A 88 -11.96 2.29 6.92
CA GLY A 88 -12.44 0.93 7.09
C GLY A 88 -13.23 0.73 8.38
N ARG A 89 -13.71 -0.49 8.57
CA ARG A 89 -14.30 -0.96 9.83
C ARG A 89 -13.63 -2.25 10.26
N GLY A 90 -13.46 -2.45 11.56
CA GLY A 90 -12.84 -3.64 12.11
C GLY A 90 -13.19 -3.86 13.57
N GLU A 91 -12.75 -5.00 14.09
CA GLU A 91 -13.04 -5.42 15.46
C GLU A 91 -12.11 -4.71 16.46
N LEU A 92 -12.71 -4.21 17.53
CA LEU A 92 -12.07 -3.57 18.68
C LEU A 92 -11.76 -4.63 19.77
N PRO A 93 -10.90 -4.31 20.75
CA PRO A 93 -10.54 -5.26 21.81
C PRO A 93 -11.72 -5.78 22.65
N ASP A 94 -12.84 -5.05 22.70
CA ASP A 94 -14.07 -5.42 23.40
C ASP A 94 -15.03 -6.27 22.54
N GLY A 95 -14.60 -6.67 21.33
CA GLY A 95 -15.39 -7.44 20.38
C GLY A 95 -16.39 -6.61 19.57
N THR A 96 -16.44 -5.29 19.75
CA THR A 96 -17.31 -4.42 18.96
C THR A 96 -16.67 -4.00 17.64
N ALA A 97 -17.47 -3.53 16.69
CA ALA A 97 -16.97 -3.03 15.41
C ALA A 97 -16.75 -1.50 15.47
N GLY A 98 -15.52 -1.06 15.30
CA GLY A 98 -15.11 0.34 15.24
C GLY A 98 -14.72 0.81 13.84
N PHE A 99 -14.44 2.11 13.71
CA PHE A 99 -13.83 2.68 12.51
C PHE A 99 -12.31 2.67 12.64
N LEU A 100 -11.63 2.42 11.53
CA LEU A 100 -10.19 2.35 11.45
C LEU A 100 -9.69 3.01 10.16
N LEU A 101 -8.40 3.26 10.10
CA LEU A 101 -7.74 3.66 8.85
C LEU A 101 -6.74 2.60 8.41
N HIS A 102 -6.89 2.12 7.19
CA HIS A 102 -5.90 1.29 6.52
C HIS A 102 -4.74 2.17 6.03
N VAL A 103 -3.52 1.84 6.42
CA VAL A 103 -2.30 2.58 6.07
C VAL A 103 -1.66 1.97 4.83
N HIS A 104 -1.44 2.81 3.84
CA HIS A 104 -0.75 2.49 2.59
C HIS A 104 0.53 3.31 2.42
N VAL A 105 1.52 2.70 1.79
CA VAL A 105 2.82 3.32 1.52
C VAL A 105 2.96 3.53 0.02
N PRO A 106 2.75 4.76 -0.50
CA PRO A 106 2.99 5.04 -1.91
C PRO A 106 4.48 4.94 -2.23
N SER A 107 4.80 4.61 -3.48
CA SER A 107 6.17 4.57 -3.99
C SER A 107 6.81 5.97 -3.99
N GLY A 108 8.16 6.02 -3.98
CA GLY A 108 8.91 7.27 -4.03
C GLY A 108 9.76 7.54 -2.78
N ALA A 109 9.41 8.59 -2.01
CA ALA A 109 10.25 9.12 -0.94
C ALA A 109 10.58 8.08 0.16
N PRO A 110 11.72 8.20 0.87
CA PRO A 110 12.03 7.33 2.00
C PRO A 110 10.94 7.37 3.08
N LEU A 111 10.73 6.24 3.75
CA LEU A 111 9.79 6.08 4.86
C LEU A 111 10.42 6.54 6.18
N SER A 112 10.90 7.79 6.23
CA SER A 112 11.58 8.27 7.44
C SER A 112 10.61 8.31 8.63
N PRO A 113 11.09 8.06 9.86
CA PRO A 113 10.25 8.11 11.05
C PRO A 113 9.43 9.40 11.16
N GLU A 114 10.09 10.53 10.95
CA GLU A 114 9.52 11.87 11.11
C GLU A 114 8.40 12.11 10.09
N ALA A 115 8.57 11.62 8.86
CA ALA A 115 7.57 11.76 7.82
C ALA A 115 6.36 10.85 8.05
N CYS A 116 6.55 9.68 8.67
CA CYS A 116 5.45 8.82 9.13
C CYS A 116 4.67 9.48 10.27
N ASP A 117 5.36 10.05 11.26
CA ASP A 117 4.73 10.65 12.43
C ASP A 117 3.88 11.86 12.02
N VAL A 118 4.44 12.77 11.20
CA VAL A 118 3.69 13.88 10.60
C VAL A 118 2.48 13.40 9.79
N SER A 119 2.64 12.30 9.05
CA SER A 119 1.56 11.75 8.23
C SER A 119 0.41 11.19 9.08
N ILE A 120 0.72 10.56 10.22
CA ILE A 120 -0.27 10.02 11.15
C ILE A 120 -1.03 11.15 11.84
N ASP A 121 -0.33 12.18 12.31
CA ASP A 121 -0.95 13.35 12.94
C ASP A 121 -1.93 14.04 11.97
N LEU A 122 -1.50 14.25 10.72
CA LEU A 122 -2.36 14.79 9.67
C LEU A 122 -3.59 13.92 9.41
N ALA A 123 -3.47 12.60 9.49
CA ALA A 123 -4.60 11.69 9.33
C ALA A 123 -5.62 11.86 10.45
N LEU A 124 -5.18 11.86 11.70
CA LEU A 124 -6.08 12.02 12.84
C LEU A 124 -6.82 13.36 12.81
N GLU A 125 -6.12 14.45 12.51
CA GLU A 125 -6.74 15.77 12.35
C GLU A 125 -7.75 15.77 11.19
N PHE A 126 -7.34 15.26 10.02
CA PHE A 126 -8.15 15.28 8.82
C PHE A 126 -9.44 14.47 8.97
N PHE A 127 -9.34 13.22 9.42
CA PHE A 127 -10.51 12.36 9.56
C PHE A 127 -11.41 12.81 10.72
N GLY A 128 -10.84 13.29 11.83
CA GLY A 128 -11.63 13.87 12.92
C GLY A 128 -12.43 15.10 12.51
N ARG A 129 -11.90 15.91 11.59
CA ARG A 129 -12.57 17.11 11.06
C ARG A 129 -13.62 16.81 10.00
N HIS A 130 -13.30 15.97 9.02
CA HIS A 130 -14.14 15.78 7.82
C HIS A 130 -15.07 14.56 7.90
N PHE A 131 -14.80 13.65 8.84
CA PHE A 131 -15.58 12.43 9.07
C PHE A 131 -15.87 12.22 10.57
N PRO A 132 -16.47 13.21 11.27
CA PRO A 132 -16.67 13.14 12.72
C PRO A 132 -17.59 11.99 13.16
N ASP A 133 -18.47 11.53 12.26
CA ASP A 133 -19.37 10.38 12.51
C ASP A 133 -18.64 9.02 12.43
N GLU A 134 -17.36 9.01 12.05
CA GLU A 134 -16.53 7.82 11.87
C GLU A 134 -15.26 7.91 12.76
N PRO A 135 -15.41 7.90 14.10
CA PRO A 135 -14.29 8.10 15.01
C PRO A 135 -13.23 7.00 14.86
N VAL A 136 -12.04 7.41 14.41
CA VAL A 136 -10.91 6.52 14.18
C VAL A 136 -10.43 5.93 15.49
N SER A 137 -10.55 4.61 15.62
CA SER A 137 -10.16 3.88 16.83
C SER A 137 -8.71 3.40 16.79
N TYR A 138 -8.19 3.06 15.60
CA TYR A 138 -6.82 2.61 15.39
C TYR A 138 -6.43 2.69 13.91
N LEU A 139 -5.13 2.58 13.64
CA LEU A 139 -4.59 2.37 12.29
C LEU A 139 -4.29 0.89 12.07
N VAL A 140 -4.50 0.38 10.87
CA VAL A 140 -4.14 -0.99 10.49
C VAL A 140 -3.31 -0.97 9.22
N CYS A 141 -2.31 -1.83 9.10
CA CYS A 141 -1.57 -2.03 7.88
C CYS A 141 -1.45 -3.52 7.62
N HIS A 142 -1.63 -3.94 6.37
CA HIS A 142 -1.38 -5.29 5.92
C HIS A 142 -0.34 -5.22 4.80
N SER A 143 0.89 -5.68 5.07
CA SER A 143 2.01 -5.51 4.15
C SER A 143 3.14 -6.49 4.43
N TRP A 144 3.91 -6.82 3.39
CA TRP A 144 5.22 -7.49 3.53
C TRP A 144 6.23 -6.66 4.35
N LEU A 145 6.05 -5.33 4.40
CA LEU A 145 6.85 -4.44 5.25
C LEU A 145 6.72 -4.78 6.74
N LEU A 146 5.66 -5.51 7.11
CA LEU A 146 5.38 -5.92 8.48
C LEU A 146 5.88 -7.34 8.82
N ASP A 147 6.64 -7.99 7.94
CA ASP A 147 7.28 -9.27 8.23
C ASP A 147 8.49 -9.10 9.17
N PRO A 148 8.46 -9.62 10.42
CA PRO A 148 9.60 -9.53 11.34
C PRO A 148 10.88 -10.18 10.81
N GLN A 149 10.78 -11.13 9.86
CA GLN A 149 11.92 -11.80 9.24
C GLN A 149 12.87 -10.80 8.56
N ILE A 150 12.38 -9.60 8.20
CA ILE A 150 13.19 -8.56 7.57
C ILE A 150 14.30 -8.04 8.50
N THR A 151 14.10 -8.16 9.81
CA THR A 151 15.06 -7.71 10.83
C THR A 151 16.31 -8.60 10.92
N GLU A 152 16.25 -9.82 10.39
CA GLU A 152 17.41 -10.71 10.26
C GLU A 152 18.41 -10.20 9.22
N TYR A 153 17.97 -9.34 8.28
CA TYR A 153 18.77 -8.90 7.13
C TYR A 153 19.03 -7.39 7.11
N LEU A 154 18.12 -6.59 7.65
CA LEU A 154 18.23 -5.12 7.66
C LEU A 154 18.64 -4.61 9.05
N PRO A 155 19.54 -3.61 9.13
CA PRO A 155 19.94 -3.04 10.41
C PRO A 155 18.79 -2.24 11.04
N GLU A 156 18.83 -2.04 12.36
CA GLU A 156 17.80 -1.30 13.11
C GLU A 156 17.59 0.15 12.63
N ARG A 157 18.61 0.75 12.01
CA ARG A 157 18.53 2.09 11.41
C ARG A 157 17.74 2.12 10.10
N SER A 158 17.39 0.97 9.53
CA SER A 158 16.56 0.88 8.32
C SER A 158 15.18 1.48 8.57
N ASN A 159 14.74 2.36 7.67
CA ASN A 159 13.40 2.94 7.72
C ASN A 159 12.30 1.87 7.70
N ILE A 160 12.51 0.76 6.99
CA ILE A 160 11.55 -0.36 6.97
C ILE A 160 11.43 -1.01 8.35
N VAL A 161 12.57 -1.26 9.02
CA VAL A 161 12.59 -1.84 10.37
C VAL A 161 11.94 -0.88 11.38
N ARG A 162 12.21 0.42 11.25
CA ARG A 162 11.57 1.44 12.08
C ARG A 162 10.06 1.54 11.82
N PHE A 163 9.62 1.39 10.58
CA PHE A 163 8.19 1.36 10.23
C PHE A 163 7.50 0.14 10.83
N LEU A 164 8.05 -1.06 10.63
CA LEU A 164 7.59 -2.32 11.26
C LEU A 164 7.36 -2.15 12.77
N ARG A 165 8.34 -1.58 13.47
CA ARG A 165 8.32 -1.43 14.94
C ARG A 165 7.23 -0.50 15.48
N ARG A 166 6.50 0.23 14.61
CA ARG A 166 5.34 1.03 15.03
C ARG A 166 4.11 0.20 15.33
N PHE A 167 4.05 -1.02 14.80
CA PHE A 167 2.84 -1.83 14.81
C PHE A 167 2.88 -2.94 15.85
N GLU A 168 1.76 -3.12 16.54
CA GLU A 168 1.42 -4.37 17.21
C GLU A 168 0.99 -5.40 16.15
N LEU A 169 1.80 -6.43 15.93
CA LEU A 169 1.49 -7.44 14.92
C LEU A 169 0.44 -8.44 15.42
N ARG A 170 -0.52 -8.77 14.55
CA ARG A 170 -1.40 -9.93 14.77
C ARG A 170 -0.54 -11.20 14.84
N PRO A 171 -0.78 -12.10 15.80
CA PRO A 171 -0.12 -13.40 15.84
C PRO A 171 -0.26 -14.13 14.50
N LEU A 172 0.83 -14.75 14.05
CA LEU A 172 0.79 -15.63 12.88
C LEU A 172 0.20 -16.96 13.33
N LEU A 173 -0.94 -17.34 12.76
CA LEU A 173 -1.54 -18.64 13.00
C LEU A 173 -0.98 -19.68 12.01
N PRO A 174 -0.95 -20.98 12.34
CA PRO A 174 -0.42 -22.02 11.45
C PRO A 174 -1.02 -22.06 10.03
N ASP A 175 -2.25 -21.55 9.88
CA ASP A 175 -2.98 -21.51 8.63
C ASP A 175 -2.80 -20.17 7.86
N ASP A 176 -2.12 -19.18 8.44
CA ASP A 176 -1.78 -17.93 7.77
C ASP A 176 -0.63 -18.18 6.76
N ARG A 177 -0.99 -18.66 5.56
CA ARG A 177 -0.04 -19.00 4.47
C ARG A 177 0.03 -17.93 3.38
N GLU A 178 -0.12 -16.67 3.74
CA GLU A 178 -0.07 -15.57 2.77
C GLU A 178 1.39 -15.24 2.42
N HIS A 179 1.91 -15.93 1.40
CA HIS A 179 3.24 -15.67 0.86
C HIS A 179 3.22 -14.39 0.03
N ALA A 180 4.14 -13.47 0.33
CA ALA A 180 4.33 -12.21 -0.37
C ALA A 180 5.49 -12.24 -1.37
N ASP A 181 6.09 -13.42 -1.63
CA ASP A 181 7.27 -13.56 -2.49
C ASP A 181 7.08 -12.89 -3.85
N GLY A 182 6.03 -13.30 -4.58
CA GLY A 182 5.74 -12.77 -5.91
C GLY A 182 5.34 -11.30 -5.89
N ASP A 183 4.72 -10.84 -4.81
CA ASP A 183 4.21 -9.48 -4.66
C ASP A 183 5.32 -8.46 -4.45
N MET A 184 6.33 -8.85 -3.66
CA MET A 184 7.52 -8.04 -3.41
C MET A 184 8.31 -7.72 -4.68
N LEU A 185 8.15 -8.49 -5.77
CA LEU A 185 8.82 -8.24 -7.05
C LEU A 185 8.47 -6.86 -7.62
N GLU A 186 7.22 -6.44 -7.50
CA GLU A 186 6.75 -5.15 -8.02
C GLU A 186 7.37 -4.01 -7.23
N TYR A 187 7.30 -4.08 -5.90
CA TYR A 187 7.77 -3.01 -5.02
C TYR A 187 9.30 -2.89 -4.93
N ILE A 188 10.04 -3.99 -4.99
CA ILE A 188 11.50 -3.99 -4.76
C ILE A 188 12.28 -3.91 -6.07
N PHE A 189 11.74 -4.48 -7.15
CA PHE A 189 12.44 -4.65 -8.42
C PHE A 189 11.75 -3.99 -9.61
N GLY A 190 10.53 -3.47 -9.45
CA GLY A 190 9.75 -2.93 -10.57
C GLY A 190 9.43 -4.01 -11.61
N ARG A 191 9.27 -5.27 -11.16
CA ARG A 191 8.93 -6.41 -12.01
C ARG A 191 7.48 -6.82 -11.75
N PRO A 192 6.71 -7.27 -12.75
CA PRO A 192 5.34 -7.72 -12.52
C PRO A 192 5.28 -8.75 -11.40
N SER A 193 4.27 -8.62 -10.52
CA SER A 193 4.03 -9.65 -9.52
C SER A 193 3.76 -11.01 -10.16
N GLN A 194 4.05 -12.08 -9.41
CA GLN A 194 3.94 -13.45 -9.89
C GLN A 194 2.99 -14.26 -9.01
N ASN A 195 2.05 -14.96 -9.64
CA ASN A 195 1.27 -15.99 -8.98
C ASN A 195 2.07 -17.31 -9.00
N GLY A 196 2.49 -17.78 -7.84
CA GLY A 196 3.28 -19.01 -7.70
C GLY A 196 4.72 -18.75 -7.27
N PRO A 197 5.54 -19.82 -7.18
CA PRO A 197 6.87 -19.74 -6.60
C PRO A 197 7.84 -18.97 -7.50
N VAL A 198 8.63 -18.10 -6.88
CA VAL A 198 9.73 -17.40 -7.54
C VAL A 198 10.88 -18.37 -7.73
N THR A 199 11.19 -18.72 -8.99
CA THR A 199 12.13 -19.80 -9.29
C THR A 199 13.59 -19.44 -8.98
N ALA A 200 14.41 -20.44 -8.69
CA ALA A 200 15.84 -20.26 -8.40
C ALA A 200 16.59 -19.58 -9.57
N ASN A 201 16.27 -19.91 -10.82
CA ASN A 201 16.86 -19.27 -11.99
C ASN A 201 16.49 -17.79 -12.05
N PHE A 202 15.22 -17.44 -11.83
CA PHE A 202 14.78 -16.05 -11.83
C PHE A 202 15.50 -15.24 -10.73
N LEU A 203 15.72 -15.83 -9.55
CA LEU A 203 16.49 -15.20 -8.48
C LEU A 203 17.94 -14.87 -8.86
N THR A 204 18.54 -15.53 -9.86
CA THR A 204 19.90 -15.20 -10.33
C THR A 204 19.96 -13.95 -11.22
N GLU A 205 18.83 -13.55 -11.79
CA GLU A 205 18.73 -12.41 -12.70
C GLU A 205 18.43 -11.09 -11.97
N LEU A 206 17.99 -11.17 -10.71
CA LEU A 206 17.58 -10.00 -9.93
C LEU A 206 18.78 -9.16 -9.47
N PRO A 207 18.73 -7.82 -9.62
CA PRO A 207 19.81 -6.95 -9.15
C PRO A 207 20.02 -7.07 -7.64
N GLN A 208 21.26 -6.93 -7.18
CA GLN A 208 21.68 -7.14 -5.79
C GLN A 208 22.36 -5.89 -5.17
N ASP A 209 22.07 -4.72 -5.74
CA ASP A 209 22.69 -3.43 -5.44
C ASP A 209 22.25 -2.84 -4.08
N THR A 210 21.07 -3.18 -3.57
CA THR A 210 20.59 -2.73 -2.25
C THR A 210 20.55 -3.85 -1.21
N ALA A 211 20.61 -3.47 0.07
CA ALA A 211 20.50 -4.44 1.17
C ALA A 211 19.17 -5.21 1.14
N LEU A 212 18.06 -4.53 0.82
CA LEU A 212 16.75 -5.16 0.71
C LEU A 212 16.68 -6.17 -0.45
N ARG A 213 17.27 -5.84 -1.61
CA ARG A 213 17.32 -6.75 -2.76
C ARG A 213 18.14 -8.02 -2.45
N ARG A 214 19.25 -7.86 -1.74
CA ARG A 214 20.06 -9.00 -1.24
C ARG A 214 19.31 -9.83 -0.21
N ALA A 215 18.62 -9.18 0.73
CA ALA A 215 17.80 -9.84 1.73
C ALA A 215 16.74 -10.73 1.08
N TYR A 216 15.99 -10.17 0.12
CA TYR A 216 14.95 -10.88 -0.62
C TYR A 216 15.49 -12.17 -1.26
N THR A 217 16.57 -12.05 -2.04
CA THR A 217 17.16 -13.19 -2.75
C THR A 217 17.78 -14.22 -1.81
N ALA A 218 18.48 -13.79 -0.75
CA ALA A 218 19.08 -14.69 0.22
C ALA A 218 18.02 -15.51 0.99
N HIS A 219 16.92 -14.86 1.36
CA HIS A 219 15.83 -15.49 2.08
C HIS A 219 15.16 -16.61 1.28
N LEU A 220 14.78 -16.32 0.03
CA LEU A 220 14.16 -17.31 -0.85
C LEU A 220 15.11 -18.46 -1.22
N ARG A 221 16.41 -18.18 -1.39
CA ARG A 221 17.43 -19.22 -1.62
C ARG A 221 17.63 -20.16 -0.43
N SER A 222 17.28 -19.71 0.79
CA SER A 222 17.31 -20.57 1.98
C SER A 222 16.09 -21.49 2.11
N GLY A 223 15.16 -21.44 1.15
CA GLY A 223 13.91 -22.20 1.18
C GLY A 223 12.85 -21.60 2.11
N ARG A 224 13.05 -20.35 2.56
CA ARG A 224 12.07 -19.59 3.37
C ARG A 224 11.21 -18.71 2.47
N HIS A 225 10.09 -18.24 3.00
CA HIS A 225 9.13 -17.38 2.32
C HIS A 225 8.96 -16.06 3.09
N TRP A 226 8.68 -15.00 2.35
CA TRP A 226 8.23 -13.73 2.89
C TRP A 226 6.73 -13.75 3.08
N HIS A 227 6.25 -13.08 4.12
CA HIS A 227 4.83 -13.08 4.48
C HIS A 227 4.26 -11.67 4.51
N ALA A 228 3.04 -11.49 3.99
CA ALA A 228 2.28 -10.29 4.30
C ALA A 228 1.75 -10.41 5.74
N ARG A 229 1.95 -9.36 6.55
CA ARG A 229 1.54 -9.36 7.95
C ARG A 229 0.62 -8.20 8.22
N THR A 230 -0.35 -8.44 9.10
CA THR A 230 -1.26 -7.40 9.61
C THR A 230 -0.76 -6.90 10.95
N GLY A 231 -0.67 -5.59 11.10
CA GLY A 231 -0.38 -4.93 12.37
C GLY A 231 -1.26 -3.70 12.59
N ARG A 232 -1.37 -3.28 13.84
CA ARG A 232 -2.16 -2.10 14.24
C ARG A 232 -1.35 -1.09 15.06
N ILE A 233 -1.75 0.17 14.99
CA ILE A 233 -1.30 1.25 15.87
C ILE A 233 -2.51 1.72 16.66
N VAL A 234 -2.42 1.68 17.98
CA VAL A 234 -3.46 2.16 18.91
C VAL A 234 -2.94 3.46 19.54
N PHE A 235 -3.85 4.40 19.81
CA PHE A 235 -3.56 5.72 20.37
C PHE A 235 -3.83 5.78 21.87
#